data_AF-A0A6N9UKR9-F1
#
_entry.id   AF-A0A6N9UKR9-F1
#
_cell.length_a   1.000
_cell.length_b   1.000
_cell.length_c   1.000
_cell.angle_alpha   90.00
_cell.angle_beta   90.00
_cell.angle_gamma   90.00
#
_symmetry.space_group_name_H-M   'P 1'
#
loop_
_entity.id
_entity.type
_entity.pdbx_description
1 polymer ?
#
loop_
_entity_poly.entity_id
_entity_poly.type
_entity_poly.pdbx_seq_one_letter_code
_entity_poly.pdbx_strand_id
1 'polypeptide(L)'
;VHGRLTGAGITNDSHHVAQPAPGGTGCAAAVDAALRDAGLLPEQIRHVNAHATSTPLGDLGEAQALHSVFAGKTDAIAVSATKGAFGHTLGAAGAIEAVLTVLALRDRTAPPACSLERVDPEIRLNVVGRDPVALPAGPLAAVTTSMGFGGHNVALAFADAS
;
A
#
# COMPACT_ATOMS: atom_id res chain seq x y z
N VAL A 1 -4.82 20.95 -8.54
CA VAL A 1 -3.89 19.87 -8.14
C VAL A 1 -4.69 18.85 -7.34
N HIS A 2 -4.69 17.56 -7.70
CA HIS A 2 -5.48 16.53 -7.00
C HIS A 2 -4.73 15.89 -5.82
N GLY A 3 -3.42 15.92 -5.85
CA GLY A 3 -2.49 15.42 -4.84
C GLY A 3 -1.07 15.66 -5.31
N ARG A 4 -0.08 15.37 -4.47
CA ARG A 4 1.34 15.53 -4.78
C ARG A 4 2.01 14.18 -4.65
N LEU A 5 2.73 13.75 -5.70
CA LEU A 5 3.72 12.68 -5.56
C LEU A 5 4.91 13.29 -4.83
N THR A 6 5.17 12.84 -3.61
CA THR A 6 6.20 13.41 -2.74
C THR A 6 7.45 12.55 -2.67
N GLY A 7 7.35 11.25 -2.93
CA GLY A 7 8.52 10.39 -2.99
C GLY A 7 8.26 9.05 -3.65
N ALA A 8 9.33 8.37 -4.03
CA ALA A 8 9.29 7.05 -4.64
C ALA A 8 10.39 6.14 -4.11
N GLY A 9 10.11 4.84 -4.06
CA GLY A 9 11.06 3.80 -3.70
C GLY A 9 10.94 2.63 -4.65
N ILE A 10 12.07 2.18 -5.18
CA ILE A 10 12.15 1.09 -6.17
C ILE A 10 13.23 0.12 -5.71
N THR A 11 12.88 -1.15 -5.58
CA THR A 11 13.81 -2.21 -5.15
C THR A 11 13.65 -3.46 -6.00
N ASN A 12 14.57 -4.42 -5.82
CA ASN A 12 14.45 -5.74 -6.42
C ASN A 12 14.78 -6.82 -5.37
N ASP A 13 13.93 -7.84 -5.25
CA ASP A 13 14.14 -8.93 -4.30
C ASP A 13 15.33 -9.83 -4.66
N SER A 14 15.63 -9.98 -5.96
CA SER A 14 16.65 -10.89 -6.50
C SER A 14 16.57 -12.31 -5.92
N HIS A 15 15.33 -12.76 -5.66
CA HIS A 15 15.05 -13.96 -4.88
C HIS A 15 14.36 -15.05 -5.70
N HIS A 16 13.19 -14.75 -6.26
CA HIS A 16 12.37 -15.72 -6.98
C HIS A 16 11.56 -15.05 -8.09
N VAL A 17 11.18 -15.82 -9.12
CA VAL A 17 10.45 -15.30 -10.29
C VAL A 17 9.04 -14.80 -9.95
N ALA A 18 8.41 -15.34 -8.91
CA ALA A 18 7.02 -15.02 -8.56
C ALA A 18 6.72 -14.93 -7.06
N GLN A 19 7.71 -15.20 -6.19
CA GLN A 19 7.52 -15.14 -4.74
C GLN A 19 8.29 -13.95 -4.20
N PRO A 20 7.73 -13.22 -3.22
CA PRO A 20 8.46 -12.15 -2.56
C PRO A 20 9.64 -12.72 -1.78
N ALA A 21 10.64 -11.88 -1.50
CA ALA A 21 11.66 -12.21 -0.52
C ALA A 21 11.04 -12.54 0.86
N PRO A 22 11.60 -13.50 1.63
CA PRO A 22 11.10 -13.83 2.96
C PRO A 22 10.98 -12.60 3.86
N GLY A 23 9.87 -12.46 4.57
CA GLY A 23 9.59 -11.29 5.42
C GLY A 23 9.16 -10.03 4.66
N GLY A 24 9.00 -10.09 3.33
CA GLY A 24 8.62 -8.94 2.52
C GLY A 24 9.69 -7.84 2.46
N THR A 25 10.96 -8.19 2.65
CA THR A 25 12.07 -7.23 2.84
C THR A 25 12.23 -6.23 1.70
N GLY A 26 12.03 -6.64 0.45
CA GLY A 26 12.10 -5.71 -0.67
C GLY A 26 10.92 -4.74 -0.73
N CYS A 27 9.71 -5.18 -0.36
CA CYS A 27 8.55 -4.29 -0.18
C CYS A 27 8.85 -3.25 0.91
N ALA A 28 9.35 -3.71 2.06
CA ALA A 28 9.69 -2.84 3.19
C ALA A 28 10.74 -1.80 2.79
N ALA A 29 11.79 -2.22 2.07
CA ALA A 29 12.82 -1.33 1.57
C ALA A 29 12.29 -0.31 0.55
N ALA A 30 11.33 -0.70 -0.30
CA ALA A 30 10.69 0.22 -1.24
C ALA A 30 9.85 1.27 -0.51
N VAL A 31 9.01 0.86 0.45
CA VAL A 31 8.20 1.80 1.25
C VAL A 31 9.09 2.75 2.05
N ASP A 32 10.11 2.24 2.74
CA ASP A 32 11.05 3.06 3.52
C ASP A 32 11.82 4.05 2.62
N ALA A 33 12.26 3.63 1.43
CA ALA A 33 12.85 4.54 0.45
C ALA A 33 11.88 5.64 0.00
N ALA A 34 10.61 5.31 -0.28
CA ALA A 34 9.60 6.30 -0.67
C ALA A 34 9.30 7.31 0.43
N LEU A 35 9.25 6.86 1.69
CA LEU A 35 9.05 7.74 2.86
C LEU A 35 10.25 8.68 3.05
N ARG A 36 11.47 8.17 2.93
CA ARG A 36 12.69 8.98 3.03
C ARG A 36 12.81 10.02 1.92
N ASP A 37 12.51 9.63 0.68
CA ASP A 37 12.47 10.55 -0.47
C ASP A 37 11.43 11.65 -0.28
N ALA A 38 10.28 11.31 0.31
CA ALA A 38 9.22 12.26 0.65
C ALA A 38 9.50 13.12 1.89
N GLY A 39 10.52 12.81 2.70
CA GLY A 39 10.73 13.43 4.01
C GLY A 39 9.57 13.17 4.99
N LEU A 40 8.87 12.04 4.85
CA LEU A 40 7.74 11.65 5.68
C LEU A 40 8.15 10.63 6.74
N LEU A 41 7.61 10.79 7.95
CA LEU A 41 7.71 9.80 9.01
C LEU A 41 6.60 8.75 8.89
N PRO A 42 6.84 7.50 9.28
CA PRO A 42 5.83 6.44 9.23
C PRO A 42 4.49 6.81 9.90
N GLU A 43 4.54 7.52 11.03
CA GLU A 43 3.35 8.00 11.77
C GLU A 43 2.50 9.04 11.06
N GLN A 44 3.01 9.64 9.98
CA GLN A 44 2.27 10.60 9.16
C GLN A 44 1.41 9.89 8.09
N ILE A 45 1.64 8.61 7.84
CA ILE A 45 0.86 7.83 6.89
C ILE A 45 -0.44 7.39 7.54
N ARG A 46 -1.56 7.65 6.86
CA ARG A 46 -2.92 7.29 7.33
C ARG A 46 -3.62 6.30 6.41
N HIS A 47 -3.10 6.10 5.21
CA HIS A 47 -3.67 5.20 4.22
C HIS A 47 -2.58 4.48 3.45
N VAL A 48 -2.79 3.19 3.19
CA VAL A 48 -1.99 2.39 2.26
C VAL A 48 -2.93 1.77 1.23
N ASN A 49 -2.67 1.99 -0.05
CA ASN A 49 -3.28 1.19 -1.11
C ASN A 49 -2.33 0.05 -1.47
N ALA A 50 -2.58 -1.12 -0.88
CA ALA A 50 -1.71 -2.27 -0.95
C ALA A 50 -1.76 -2.94 -2.33
N HIS A 51 -0.71 -3.70 -2.66
CA HIS A 51 -0.67 -4.52 -3.85
C HIS A 51 -1.68 -5.66 -3.75
N ALA A 52 -1.77 -6.38 -2.64
CA ALA A 52 -2.85 -7.31 -2.28
C ALA A 52 -3.46 -8.09 -3.47
N THR A 53 -2.70 -9.05 -4.01
CA THR A 53 -3.12 -9.86 -5.16
C THR A 53 -3.95 -11.09 -4.77
N SER A 54 -4.30 -11.22 -3.49
CA SER A 54 -4.98 -12.40 -2.94
C SER A 54 -4.13 -13.67 -3.04
N THR A 55 -2.80 -13.50 -3.02
CA THR A 55 -1.86 -14.64 -3.02
C THR A 55 -1.34 -14.85 -1.60
N PRO A 56 -1.41 -16.07 -1.03
CA PRO A 56 -1.10 -16.27 0.38
C PRO A 56 0.28 -15.76 0.80
N LEU A 57 1.32 -16.07 0.02
CA LEU A 57 2.68 -15.61 0.31
C LEU A 57 2.89 -14.12 0.01
N GLY A 58 2.24 -13.58 -1.03
CA GLY A 58 2.35 -12.18 -1.41
C GLY A 58 1.72 -11.26 -0.37
N ASP A 59 0.49 -11.57 0.02
CA ASP A 59 -0.26 -10.77 0.99
C ASP A 59 0.36 -10.86 2.39
N LEU A 60 0.85 -12.04 2.82
CA LEU A 60 1.57 -12.18 4.07
C LEU A 60 2.90 -11.43 4.05
N GLY A 61 3.67 -11.52 2.96
CA GLY A 61 4.92 -10.79 2.80
C GLY A 61 4.72 -9.27 2.82
N GLU A 62 3.68 -8.78 2.12
CA GLU A 62 3.32 -7.37 2.14
C GLU A 62 2.88 -6.91 3.54
N ALA A 63 2.09 -7.71 4.26
CA ALA A 63 1.71 -7.40 5.64
C ALA A 63 2.91 -7.32 6.58
N GLN A 64 3.84 -8.28 6.50
CA GLN A 64 5.09 -8.27 7.27
C GLN A 64 5.93 -7.03 6.96
N ALA A 65 6.02 -6.65 5.69
CA ALA A 65 6.73 -5.45 5.26
C ALA A 65 6.14 -4.18 5.88
N LEU A 66 4.82 -4.00 5.79
CA LEU A 66 4.13 -2.84 6.35
C LEU A 66 4.28 -2.80 7.89
N HIS A 67 4.16 -3.94 8.58
CA HIS A 67 4.42 -4.00 10.02
C HIS A 67 5.84 -3.57 10.38
N SER A 68 6.84 -3.99 9.59
CA SER A 68 8.23 -3.62 9.84
C SER A 68 8.44 -2.12 9.65
N VAL A 69 7.92 -1.52 8.57
CA VAL A 69 8.12 -0.09 8.27
C VAL A 69 7.38 0.81 9.25
N PHE A 70 6.14 0.46 9.59
CA PHE A 70 5.30 1.25 10.49
C PHE A 70 5.49 0.89 11.97
N ALA A 71 6.56 0.16 12.31
CA ALA A 71 6.91 -0.24 13.68
C ALA A 71 5.72 -0.86 14.45
N GLY A 72 4.91 -1.67 13.77
CA GLY A 72 3.72 -2.32 14.32
C GLY A 72 2.51 -1.41 14.55
N LYS A 73 2.58 -0.10 14.25
CA LYS A 73 1.46 0.85 14.42
C LYS A 73 0.48 0.85 13.24
N THR A 74 0.28 -0.31 12.61
CA THR A 74 -0.54 -0.48 11.42
C THR A 74 -2.04 -0.39 11.69
N ASP A 75 -2.48 -0.51 12.95
CA ASP A 75 -3.89 -0.39 13.33
C ASP A 75 -4.49 0.99 13.01
N ALA A 76 -3.66 2.04 13.03
CA ALA A 76 -4.07 3.40 12.72
C ALA A 76 -4.00 3.76 11.23
N ILE A 77 -3.67 2.79 10.37
CA ILE A 77 -3.47 2.98 8.93
C ILE A 77 -4.52 2.17 8.19
N ALA A 78 -5.42 2.84 7.47
CA ALA A 78 -6.38 2.14 6.63
C ALA A 78 -5.67 1.48 5.44
N VAL A 79 -5.82 0.16 5.26
CA VAL A 79 -5.18 -0.59 4.17
C VAL A 79 -6.21 -1.05 3.15
N SER A 80 -6.21 -0.46 1.96
CA SER A 80 -7.10 -0.82 0.86
C SER A 80 -6.50 -1.93 -0.01
N ALA A 81 -7.34 -2.87 -0.46
CA ALA A 81 -7.01 -3.90 -1.45
C ALA A 81 -7.88 -3.74 -2.71
N THR A 82 -7.55 -2.72 -3.52
CA THR A 82 -8.44 -2.23 -4.59
C THR A 82 -8.62 -3.20 -5.75
N LYS A 83 -7.67 -4.13 -5.97
CA LYS A 83 -7.80 -5.21 -6.97
C LYS A 83 -9.03 -6.09 -6.75
N GLY A 84 -9.58 -6.15 -5.53
CA GLY A 84 -10.82 -6.88 -5.26
C GLY A 84 -12.03 -6.37 -6.04
N ALA A 85 -12.00 -5.14 -6.54
CA ALA A 85 -13.10 -4.55 -7.32
C ALA A 85 -12.99 -4.77 -8.84
N PHE A 86 -11.77 -4.80 -9.39
CA PHE A 86 -11.53 -4.80 -10.85
C PHE A 86 -10.51 -5.84 -11.34
N GLY A 87 -10.02 -6.70 -10.45
CA GLY A 87 -8.98 -7.69 -10.74
C GLY A 87 -7.57 -7.09 -10.86
N HIS A 88 -6.60 -7.92 -11.22
CA HIS A 88 -5.23 -7.46 -11.42
C HIS A 88 -4.98 -7.07 -12.88
N THR A 89 -4.88 -5.77 -13.14
CA THR A 89 -4.70 -5.20 -14.49
C THR A 89 -3.25 -5.21 -15.00
N LEU A 90 -2.40 -6.05 -14.40
CA LEU A 90 -0.99 -6.23 -14.74
C LEU A 90 -0.25 -4.90 -14.88
N GLY A 91 0.26 -4.58 -16.08
CA GLY A 91 1.04 -3.36 -16.34
C GLY A 91 0.31 -2.04 -16.04
N ALA A 92 -1.02 -2.06 -15.95
CA ALA A 92 -1.81 -0.88 -15.58
C ALA A 92 -2.06 -0.75 -14.06
N ALA A 93 -1.73 -1.77 -13.26
CA ALA A 93 -2.09 -1.82 -11.84
C ALA A 93 -1.55 -0.62 -11.06
N GLY A 94 -0.24 -0.35 -11.17
CA GLY A 94 0.39 0.78 -10.46
C GLY A 94 -0.21 2.15 -10.79
N ALA A 95 -0.63 2.37 -12.04
CA ALA A 95 -1.27 3.63 -12.44
C ALA A 95 -2.67 3.77 -11.83
N ILE A 96 -3.47 2.70 -11.85
CA ILE A 96 -4.81 2.68 -11.25
C ILE A 96 -4.70 2.86 -9.73
N GLU A 97 -3.77 2.14 -9.09
CA GLU A 97 -3.51 2.22 -7.65
C GLU A 97 -3.09 3.63 -7.22
N ALA A 98 -2.20 4.27 -7.98
CA ALA A 98 -1.79 5.65 -7.74
C ALA A 98 -2.98 6.63 -7.85
N VAL A 99 -3.79 6.51 -8.90
CA VAL A 99 -5.00 7.34 -9.06
C VAL A 99 -5.95 7.15 -7.89
N LEU A 100 -6.24 5.91 -7.49
CA LEU A 100 -7.13 5.61 -6.37
C LEU A 100 -6.58 6.13 -5.04
N THR A 101 -5.26 6.11 -4.86
CA THR A 101 -4.59 6.67 -3.67
C THR A 101 -4.74 8.19 -3.62
N VAL A 102 -4.54 8.88 -4.74
CA VAL A 102 -4.76 10.34 -4.84
C VAL A 102 -6.22 10.70 -4.59
N LEU A 103 -7.16 9.92 -5.14
CA LEU A 103 -8.59 10.11 -4.90
C LEU A 103 -8.95 9.87 -3.44
N ALA A 104 -8.36 8.86 -2.80
CA ALA A 104 -8.56 8.59 -1.37
C ALA A 104 -8.14 9.78 -0.50
N LEU A 105 -7.00 10.41 -0.82
CA LEU A 105 -6.53 11.61 -0.14
C LEU A 105 -7.46 12.81 -0.38
N ARG A 106 -7.83 13.06 -1.65
CA ARG A 106 -8.69 14.17 -2.06
C ARG A 106 -10.07 14.09 -1.42
N ASP A 107 -10.68 12.91 -1.48
CA ASP A 107 -12.06 12.65 -1.03
C ASP A 107 -12.11 12.20 0.43
N ARG A 108 -10.95 12.13 1.10
CA ARG A 108 -10.77 11.67 2.49
C ARG A 108 -11.50 10.36 2.78
N THR A 109 -11.40 9.41 1.86
CA THR A 109 -12.12 8.13 1.93
C THR A 109 -11.24 7.01 1.40
N ALA A 110 -10.90 6.04 2.26
CA ALA A 110 -10.16 4.85 1.87
C ALA A 110 -11.06 3.89 1.07
N PRO A 111 -10.65 3.46 -0.14
CA PRO A 111 -11.44 2.54 -0.96
C PRO A 111 -11.65 1.18 -0.29
N PRO A 112 -12.82 0.56 -0.47
CA PRO A 112 -13.10 -0.77 0.07
C PRO A 112 -12.39 -1.89 -0.69
N ALA A 113 -12.18 -3.01 0.00
CA ALA A 113 -11.90 -4.30 -0.61
C ALA A 113 -13.24 -5.01 -0.91
N CYS A 114 -13.89 -4.68 -2.04
CA CYS A 114 -15.28 -5.07 -2.33
C CYS A 114 -15.59 -6.58 -2.24
N SER A 115 -14.61 -7.42 -2.55
CA SER A 115 -14.73 -8.89 -2.55
C SER A 115 -14.29 -9.54 -1.23
N LEU A 116 -13.89 -8.75 -0.22
CA LEU A 116 -13.37 -9.28 1.04
C LEU A 116 -14.48 -9.81 1.94
N GLU A 117 -14.47 -11.13 2.17
CA GLU A 117 -15.37 -11.79 3.13
C GLU A 117 -14.72 -12.00 4.50
N ARG A 118 -13.44 -12.37 4.50
CA ARG A 118 -12.66 -12.66 5.70
C ARG A 118 -11.20 -12.33 5.45
N VAL A 119 -10.60 -11.55 6.35
CA VAL A 119 -9.15 -11.33 6.37
C VAL A 119 -8.46 -12.59 6.89
N ASP A 120 -7.33 -12.95 6.28
CA ASP A 120 -6.50 -14.03 6.78
C ASP A 120 -6.05 -13.74 8.23
N PRO A 121 -6.21 -14.67 9.19
CA PRO A 121 -5.76 -14.46 10.57
C PRO A 121 -4.28 -14.10 10.74
N GLU A 122 -3.41 -14.42 9.77
CA GLU A 122 -2.00 -14.05 9.79
C GLU A 122 -1.77 -12.58 9.37
N ILE A 123 -2.73 -11.95 8.70
CA ILE A 123 -2.65 -10.54 8.28
C ILE A 123 -3.20 -9.66 9.40
N ARG A 124 -2.29 -9.02 10.16
CA ARG A 124 -2.62 -8.12 11.26
C ARG A 124 -2.64 -6.65 10.84
N LEU A 125 -3.24 -6.36 9.69
CA LEU A 125 -3.43 -5.01 9.18
C LEU A 125 -4.86 -4.52 9.42
N ASN A 126 -5.05 -3.21 9.52
CA ASN A 126 -6.39 -2.61 9.48
C ASN A 126 -6.89 -2.53 8.02
N VAL A 127 -7.27 -3.69 7.48
CA VAL A 127 -7.77 -3.83 6.11
C VAL A 127 -9.15 -3.20 5.98
N VAL A 128 -9.32 -2.31 5.00
CA VAL A 128 -10.63 -1.72 4.67
C VAL A 128 -11.53 -2.82 4.13
N GLY A 129 -12.65 -3.04 4.81
CA GLY A 129 -13.64 -4.06 4.46
C GLY A 129 -14.42 -3.75 3.18
N ARG A 130 -15.66 -4.27 3.12
CA ARG A 130 -16.54 -4.08 1.96
C ARG A 130 -17.09 -2.65 1.82
N ASP A 131 -17.06 -1.91 2.92
CA ASP A 131 -17.53 -0.53 2.97
C ASP A 131 -16.33 0.45 3.03
N PRO A 132 -16.42 1.60 2.33
CA PRO A 132 -15.39 2.62 2.40
C PRO A 132 -15.25 3.19 3.82
N VAL A 133 -14.03 3.59 4.19
CA VAL A 133 -13.73 4.15 5.51
C VAL A 133 -13.29 5.60 5.38
N ALA A 134 -13.85 6.49 6.21
CA ALA A 134 -13.43 7.88 6.27
C ALA A 134 -12.00 8.02 6.80
N LEU A 135 -11.18 8.81 6.12
CA LEU A 135 -9.83 9.16 6.56
C LEU A 135 -9.87 10.39 7.50
N PRO A 136 -8.91 10.52 8.43
CA PRO A 136 -8.92 11.59 9.41
C PRO A 136 -8.77 12.98 8.78
N ALA A 137 -9.24 14.00 9.49
CA ALA A 137 -9.01 15.39 9.13
C ALA A 137 -7.54 15.81 9.39
N GLY A 138 -7.14 16.94 8.81
CA GLY A 138 -5.78 17.48 8.91
C GLY A 138 -4.88 17.05 7.74
N PRO A 139 -3.55 17.26 7.86
CA PRO A 139 -2.58 16.83 6.86
C PRO A 139 -2.62 15.33 6.65
N LEU A 140 -2.66 14.91 5.39
CA LEU A 140 -2.85 13.51 5.02
C LEU A 140 -1.79 13.05 4.03
N ALA A 141 -1.17 11.91 4.34
CA ALA A 141 -0.26 11.22 3.44
C ALA A 141 -0.63 9.74 3.32
N ALA A 142 -0.37 9.19 2.14
CA ALA A 142 -0.66 7.81 1.80
C ALA A 142 0.49 7.19 1.02
N VAL A 143 0.58 5.86 1.09
CA VAL A 143 1.51 5.08 0.27
C VAL A 143 0.71 4.13 -0.62
N THR A 144 1.19 3.89 -1.83
CA THR A 144 0.75 2.73 -2.60
C THR A 144 1.93 1.84 -2.93
N THR A 145 1.72 0.53 -2.85
CA THR A 145 2.69 -0.51 -3.17
C THR A 145 2.27 -1.27 -4.41
N SER A 146 3.23 -1.56 -5.29
CA SER A 146 3.01 -2.37 -6.48
C SER A 146 4.20 -3.32 -6.67
N MET A 147 3.91 -4.62 -6.66
CA MET A 147 4.90 -5.69 -6.57
C MET A 147 4.84 -6.54 -7.83
N GLY A 148 5.81 -6.35 -8.72
CA GLY A 148 5.91 -7.09 -9.97
C GLY A 148 6.55 -8.46 -9.80
N PHE A 149 6.26 -9.34 -10.75
CA PHE A 149 7.03 -10.58 -10.92
C PHE A 149 8.53 -10.30 -11.07
N GLY A 150 9.38 -11.26 -10.72
CA GLY A 150 10.83 -11.07 -10.67
C GLY A 150 11.31 -10.22 -9.50
N GLY A 151 10.41 -9.88 -8.57
CA GLY A 151 10.72 -9.13 -7.36
C GLY A 151 10.87 -7.63 -7.59
N HIS A 152 10.32 -7.07 -8.67
CA HIS A 152 10.37 -5.63 -8.93
C HIS A 152 9.35 -4.90 -8.06
N ASN A 153 9.82 -4.18 -7.05
CA ASN A 153 8.95 -3.56 -6.07
C ASN A 153 8.96 -2.05 -6.23
N VAL A 154 7.79 -1.44 -6.20
CA VAL A 154 7.64 0.02 -6.24
C VAL A 154 6.71 0.46 -5.12
N ALA A 155 7.12 1.49 -4.39
CA ALA A 155 6.26 2.24 -3.49
C ALA A 155 6.25 3.72 -3.89
N LEU A 156 5.06 4.34 -3.87
CA LEU A 156 4.90 5.77 -4.11
C LEU A 156 4.26 6.41 -2.89
N ALA A 157 4.82 7.52 -2.42
CA ALA A 157 4.29 8.32 -1.34
C ALA A 157 3.56 9.55 -1.92
N PHE A 158 2.34 9.76 -1.48
CA PHE A 158 1.51 10.89 -1.86
C PHE A 158 1.14 11.72 -0.63
N ALA A 159 1.07 13.04 -0.82
CA ALA A 159 0.46 13.96 0.13
C ALA A 159 -0.75 14.65 -0.50
N ASP A 160 -1.65 15.14 0.34
CA ASP A 160 -2.72 16.03 -0.11
C ASP A 160 -2.15 17.29 -0.81
N ALA A 161 -3.02 18.00 -1.53
CA ALA A 161 -2.62 19.16 -2.33
C ALA A 161 -2.55 20.48 -1.52
N SER A 162 -2.55 20.41 -0.18
CA SER A 162 -2.59 21.60 0.69
C SER A 162 -1.30 22.43 0.69
#